data_AF-A0AAD9YIG8-F1
#
_entry.id   AF-A0AAD9YIG8-F1
#
_cell.length_a   1.000
_cell.length_b   1.000
_cell.length_c   1.000
_cell.angle_alpha   90.00
_cell.angle_beta   90.00
_cell.angle_gamma   90.00
#
_symmetry.space_group_name_H-M   'P 1'
#
loop_
_entity.id
_entity.type
_entity.pdbx_description
1 polymer ?
#
loop_
_entity_poly.entity_id
_entity_poly.type
_entity_poly.pdbx_seq_one_letter_code
_entity_poly.pdbx_strand_id
1 'polypeptide(L)'
;MASLRRLPNPQMYTVGWITALAKELTAAQAALDEEHQKPEHFKKHPKDTNNYIWGRIGDHNIVIASLAAGKYSTVSAATTV
;
A
#
# COMPACT_ATOMS: atom_id res chain seq x y z
N MET A 1 18.80 -13.91 -5.34
CA MET A 1 17.87 -12.81 -5.01
C MET A 1 16.67 -13.45 -4.33
N ALA A 2 16.41 -13.14 -3.06
CA ALA A 2 15.28 -13.72 -2.35
C ALA A 2 13.98 -13.22 -3.00
N SER A 3 13.08 -14.13 -3.37
CA SER A 3 11.74 -13.74 -3.80
C SER A 3 11.04 -13.08 -2.62
N LEU A 4 10.54 -11.85 -2.80
CA LEU A 4 9.67 -11.21 -1.82
C LEU A 4 8.47 -12.12 -1.54
N ARG A 5 8.04 -12.18 -0.29
CA ARG A 5 6.91 -13.00 0.14
C ARG A 5 5.63 -12.52 -0.54
N ARG A 6 4.81 -13.44 -1.04
CA ARG A 6 3.49 -13.13 -1.60
C ARG A 6 2.42 -13.78 -0.70
N LEU A 7 1.48 -12.99 -0.22
CA LEU A 7 0.33 -13.51 0.52
C LEU A 7 -0.84 -13.81 -0.45
N PRO A 8 -1.61 -14.89 -0.21
CA PRO A 8 -2.65 -15.31 -1.14
C PRO A 8 -3.88 -14.40 -1.10
N ASN A 9 -4.25 -13.87 0.06
CA ASN A 9 -5.51 -13.14 0.26
C ASN A 9 -5.24 -11.68 0.66
N PRO A 10 -5.78 -10.67 -0.07
CA PRO A 10 -5.69 -9.26 0.33
C PRO A 10 -6.23 -8.98 1.73
N GLN A 11 -7.20 -9.76 2.23
CA GLN A 11 -7.76 -9.61 3.58
C GLN A 11 -6.76 -9.92 4.70
N MET A 12 -5.56 -10.45 4.38
CA MET A 12 -4.50 -10.63 5.36
C MET A 12 -3.83 -9.31 5.76
N TYR A 13 -4.04 -8.23 4.99
CA TYR A 13 -3.55 -6.89 5.29
C TYR A 13 -4.63 -6.13 6.05
N THR A 14 -4.53 -6.13 7.37
CA THR A 14 -5.55 -5.60 8.28
C THR A 14 -5.32 -4.14 8.65
N VAL A 15 -4.15 -3.59 8.32
CA VAL A 15 -3.80 -2.19 8.56
C VAL A 15 -3.58 -1.49 7.22
N GLY A 16 -4.29 -0.38 7.00
CA GLY A 16 -4.10 0.50 5.86
C GLY A 16 -3.35 1.77 6.25
N TRP A 17 -2.28 2.10 5.54
CA TRP A 17 -1.53 3.35 5.69
C TRP A 17 -1.70 4.21 4.44
N ILE A 18 -2.40 5.33 4.55
CA ILE A 18 -2.59 6.26 3.43
C ILE A 18 -1.51 7.34 3.46
N THR A 19 -0.85 7.56 2.32
CA THR A 19 0.13 8.64 2.14
C THR A 19 -0.31 9.55 1.01
N ALA A 20 -0.28 10.86 1.22
CA ALA A 20 -0.67 11.85 0.23
C ALA A 20 0.53 12.36 -0.58
N LEU A 21 1.71 12.37 0.02
CA LEU A 21 2.93 12.92 -0.57
C LEU A 21 3.96 11.83 -0.89
N ALA A 22 4.74 12.04 -1.94
CA ALA A 22 5.83 11.12 -2.30
C ALA A 22 6.83 10.90 -1.15
N LYS A 23 7.15 11.96 -0.38
CA LYS A 23 8.03 11.85 0.79
C LYS A 23 7.43 10.99 1.93
N GLU A 24 6.11 11.02 2.09
CA GLU A 24 5.42 10.19 3.08
C GLU A 24 5.43 8.74 2.62
N LEU A 25 5.20 8.49 1.32
CA LEU A 25 5.33 7.15 0.73
C LEU A 25 6.74 6.59 0.94
N THR A 26 7.79 7.38 0.67
CA THR A 26 9.18 6.97 0.90
C THR A 26 9.42 6.62 2.37
N ALA A 27 8.94 7.45 3.30
CA ALA A 27 9.08 7.18 4.73
C ALA A 27 8.30 5.93 5.18
N ALA A 28 7.07 5.76 4.70
CA ALA A 28 6.22 4.61 5.02
C ALA A 28 6.81 3.31 4.47
N GLN A 29 7.34 3.33 3.25
CA GLN A 29 8.02 2.17 2.66
C GLN A 29 9.30 1.83 3.45
N ALA A 30 10.09 2.84 3.83
CA ALA A 30 11.29 2.63 4.64
C ALA A 30 11.00 2.10 6.06
N ALA A 31 9.77 2.28 6.56
CA ALA A 31 9.33 1.76 7.85
C ALA A 31 8.92 0.29 7.81
N LEU A 32 8.85 -0.35 6.64
CA LEU A 32 8.52 -1.77 6.52
C LEU A 32 9.69 -2.65 6.95
N ASP A 33 9.42 -3.64 7.78
CA ASP A 33 10.39 -4.70 8.12
C ASP A 33 10.56 -5.69 6.95
N GLU A 34 9.48 -5.90 6.19
CA GLU A 34 9.43 -6.81 5.05
C GLU A 34 8.51 -6.23 3.97
N GLU A 35 8.98 -6.18 2.72
CA GLU A 35 8.14 -5.90 1.55
C GLU A 35 7.55 -7.21 1.00
N HIS A 36 6.27 -7.16 0.65
CA HIS A 36 5.54 -8.25 0.02
C HIS A 36 5.26 -7.94 -1.45
N GLN A 37 5.14 -8.98 -2.27
CA GLN A 37 4.58 -8.83 -3.61
C GLN A 37 3.08 -8.55 -3.55
N LYS A 38 2.55 -8.00 -4.65
CA LYS A 38 1.10 -7.88 -4.86
C LYS A 38 0.40 -9.21 -4.53
N PRO A 39 -0.62 -9.21 -3.66
CA PRO A 39 -1.34 -10.42 -3.30
C PRO A 39 -1.97 -11.08 -4.53
N GLU A 40 -2.01 -12.41 -4.53
CA GLU A 40 -2.41 -13.20 -5.69
C GLU A 40 -3.83 -12.86 -6.18
N HIS A 41 -4.76 -12.72 -5.25
CA HIS A 41 -6.16 -12.44 -5.54
C HIS A 41 -6.53 -10.94 -5.49
N PHE A 42 -5.53 -10.03 -5.46
CA PHE A 42 -5.81 -8.61 -5.48
C PHE A 42 -6.23 -8.14 -6.88
N LYS A 43 -7.45 -7.60 -6.98
CA LYS A 43 -7.99 -6.95 -8.17
C LYS A 43 -8.29 -5.50 -7.87
N LYS A 44 -7.48 -4.60 -8.44
CA LYS A 44 -7.67 -3.16 -8.33
C LYS A 44 -8.87 -2.72 -9.17
N HIS A 45 -9.75 -1.90 -8.61
CA HIS A 45 -10.89 -1.38 -9.34
C HIS A 45 -10.44 -0.44 -10.49
N PRO A 46 -11.06 -0.44 -11.68
CA PRO A 46 -10.59 0.36 -12.81
C PRO A 46 -10.54 1.88 -12.57
N LYS A 47 -11.42 2.39 -11.69
CA LYS A 47 -11.45 3.81 -11.31
C LYS A 47 -10.48 4.16 -10.17
N ASP A 48 -9.89 3.15 -9.53
CA ASP A 48 -8.93 3.37 -8.48
C ASP A 48 -7.60 3.83 -9.11
N THR A 49 -7.17 5.04 -8.77
CA THR A 49 -5.90 5.60 -9.26
C THR A 49 -4.77 5.51 -8.22
N ASN A 50 -4.99 4.84 -7.10
CA ASN A 50 -4.02 4.74 -6.02
C ASN A 50 -2.92 3.72 -6.35
N ASN A 51 -1.71 3.96 -5.87
CA ASN A 51 -0.64 2.98 -5.87
C ASN A 51 -0.67 2.24 -4.53
N TYR A 52 -0.28 0.97 -4.56
CA TYR A 52 -0.27 0.12 -3.38
C TYR A 52 1.10 -0.53 -3.20
N ILE A 53 1.59 -0.50 -1.96
CA ILE A 53 2.75 -1.25 -1.51
C ILE A 53 2.26 -2.17 -0.39
N TRP A 54 2.75 -3.41 -0.37
CA TRP A 54 2.37 -4.39 0.63
C TRP A 54 3.59 -4.75 1.45
N GLY A 55 3.41 -4.95 2.75
CA GLY A 55 4.50 -5.36 3.60
C GLY A 55 4.06 -5.73 5.00
N ARG A 56 5.01 -5.70 5.92
CA ARG A 56 4.82 -6.01 7.34
C ARG A 56 5.62 -5.05 8.22
N ILE A 57 5.02 -4.68 9.35
CA ILE A 57 5.71 -4.03 10.47
C ILE A 57 5.37 -4.84 11.73
N GLY A 58 6.39 -5.39 12.38
CA GLY A 58 6.27 -6.37 13.45
C GLY A 58 5.44 -7.58 13.00
N ASP A 59 4.31 -7.77 13.69
CA ASP A 59 3.37 -8.87 13.43
C ASP A 59 2.17 -8.45 12.55
N HIS A 60 2.13 -7.19 12.11
CA HIS A 60 1.02 -6.65 11.33
C HIS A 60 1.35 -6.59 9.85
N ASN A 61 0.53 -7.21 9.01
CA ASN A 61 0.59 -7.01 7.57
C ASN A 61 -0.09 -5.69 7.22
N ILE A 62 0.64 -4.83 6.52
CA ILE A 62 0.21 -3.47 6.19
C ILE A 62 0.14 -3.28 4.68
N VAL A 63 -0.90 -2.60 4.22
CA VAL A 63 -0.98 -2.07 2.85
C VAL A 63 -0.82 -0.55 2.90
N ILE A 64 0.16 -0.03 2.17
CA ILE A 64 0.36 1.40 1.99
C ILE A 64 -0.33 1.82 0.70
N ALA A 65 -1.30 2.73 0.79
CA ALA A 65 -1.96 3.32 -0.36
C ALA A 65 -1.42 4.74 -0.57
N SER A 66 -1.00 5.07 -1.79
CA SER A 66 -0.60 6.43 -2.16
C SER A 66 -1.37 6.95 -3.35
N LEU A 67 -1.62 8.25 -3.35
CA LEU A 67 -2.24 8.92 -4.47
C LEU A 67 -1.27 8.95 -5.66
N ALA A 68 -1.79 8.82 -6.89
CA ALA A 68 -0.97 9.02 -8.08
C ALA A 68 -0.30 10.39 -8.05
N ALA A 69 0.98 10.45 -8.43
CA ALA A 69 1.77 11.67 -8.46
C ALA A 69 1.02 12.81 -9.17
N GLY A 70 0.91 13.96 -8.51
CA GLY A 70 0.23 15.15 -9.06
C GLY A 70 -1.21 15.39 -8.57
N LYS A 71 -1.79 14.52 -7.74
CA LYS A 71 -3.08 14.77 -7.06
C LYS A 71 -2.88 15.14 -5.59
N TYR A 72 -2.54 16.40 -5.33
CA TYR A 72 -2.48 16.95 -3.97
C TYR A 72 -3.82 17.60 -3.61
N SER A 73 -4.64 16.95 -2.78
CA SER A 73 -5.87 17.52 -2.21
C SER A 73 -6.36 16.69 -1.01
N THR A 74 -6.93 17.34 0.00
CA THR A 74 -7.58 16.71 1.17
C THR A 74 -8.76 15.81 0.78
N VAL A 75 -9.44 16.12 -0.33
CA VAL A 75 -10.55 15.30 -0.88
C VAL A 75 -10.04 13.94 -1.36
N SER A 76 -8.80 13.89 -1.85
CA SER A 76 -8.24 12.69 -2.47
C SER A 76 -7.93 11.57 -1.46
N ALA A 77 -7.59 11.94 -0.22
CA ALA A 77 -7.36 10.97 0.86
C ALA A 77 -8.68 10.36 1.39
N ALA A 78 -9.77 11.14 1.39
CA ALA A 78 -11.09 10.67 1.82
C ALA A 78 -11.75 9.69 0.82
N THR A 79 -11.33 9.72 -0.44
CA THR A 79 -11.84 8.83 -1.50
C THR A 79 -11.02 7.55 -1.69
N THR A 80 -9.99 7.31 -0.87
CA THR A 80 -9.27 6.04 -0.88
C THR A 80 -10.18 4.96 -0.30
N VAL A 81 -10.75 4.14 -1.19
CA VAL A 81 -11.66 3.03 -0.91
C VAL A 81 -11.05 1.69 -1.31
#